data_AF-A0A6B0UUE1-F1
#
_entry.id   AF-A0A6B0UUE1-F1
#
_cell.length_a   1.000
_cell.length_b   1.000
_cell.length_c   1.000
_cell.angle_alpha   90.00
_cell.angle_beta   90.00
_cell.angle_gamma   90.00
#
_symmetry.space_group_name_H-M   'P 1'
#
loop_
_entity.id
_entity.type
_entity.pdbx_description
1 polymer ?
#
loop_
_entity_poly.entity_id
_entity_poly.type
_entity_poly.pdbx_seq_one_letter_code
_entity_poly.pdbx_strand_id
1 'polypeptide(L)'
;MVCCCAVGCSNSNRKGFRLFLIPREIKRRELWLAKIRRDKWTPTSGSRLCEAHFEESAFEQNRIDGWKKLKQTAIPTIFPTVEVVQRHLNGKVQIKEEAPKVPLLQMRTRATQVYFRSVSTQTNSSARSAGVQVNLELLGSQYAR
;
A
#
# COMPACT_ATOMS: atom_id res chain seq x y z
N MET A 1 12.99 -26.82 -21.71
CA MET A 1 12.80 -26.74 -20.24
C MET A 1 12.16 -25.40 -19.89
N VAL A 2 11.23 -25.35 -18.94
CA VAL A 2 10.54 -24.11 -18.55
C VAL A 2 10.87 -23.77 -17.10
N CYS A 3 11.38 -22.56 -16.86
CA CYS A 3 11.79 -22.07 -15.54
C CYS A 3 10.91 -20.92 -15.05
N CYS A 4 10.94 -20.69 -13.74
CA CYS A 4 10.29 -19.55 -13.11
C CYS A 4 10.99 -18.24 -13.52
N CYS A 5 10.23 -17.19 -13.83
CA CYS A 5 10.77 -15.87 -14.17
C CYS A 5 11.04 -14.95 -12.96
N ALA A 6 10.65 -15.37 -11.74
CA ALA A 6 10.90 -14.59 -10.54
C ALA A 6 12.41 -14.44 -10.26
N VAL A 7 12.83 -13.26 -9.81
CA VAL A 7 14.23 -12.99 -9.44
C VAL A 7 14.65 -13.91 -8.29
N GLY A 8 15.80 -14.56 -8.42
CA GLY A 8 16.33 -15.48 -7.41
C GLY A 8 15.64 -16.84 -7.34
N CYS A 9 14.61 -17.10 -8.15
CA CYS A 9 13.92 -18.39 -8.16
C CYS A 9 14.52 -19.33 -9.21
N SER A 10 14.97 -20.51 -8.78
CA SER A 10 15.51 -21.55 -9.66
C SER A 10 14.53 -22.71 -9.91
N ASN A 11 13.24 -22.52 -9.58
CA ASN A 11 12.21 -23.53 -9.74
C ASN A 11 11.85 -23.74 -11.22
N SER A 12 11.47 -24.96 -11.56
CA SER A 12 11.17 -25.37 -12.94
C SER A 12 10.26 -26.59 -12.96
N ASN A 13 9.70 -26.90 -14.13
CA ASN A 13 8.83 -28.06 -14.31
C ASN A 13 9.58 -29.38 -14.03
N ARG A 14 10.88 -29.43 -14.33
CA ARG A 14 11.75 -30.57 -14.05
C ARG A 14 11.93 -30.83 -12.56
N LYS A 15 11.83 -29.79 -11.73
CA LYS A 15 11.88 -29.88 -10.27
C LYS A 15 10.50 -30.20 -9.65
N GLY A 16 9.48 -30.50 -10.46
CA GLY A 16 8.14 -30.84 -9.98
C GLY A 16 7.23 -29.64 -9.68
N PHE A 17 7.72 -28.41 -9.87
CA PHE A 17 6.90 -27.23 -9.62
C PHE A 17 5.93 -26.96 -10.76
N ARG A 18 4.68 -26.66 -10.41
CA ARG A 18 3.71 -26.17 -11.38
C ARG A 18 4.01 -24.72 -11.75
N LEU A 19 3.96 -24.42 -13.05
CA LEU A 19 4.23 -23.09 -13.59
C LEU A 19 2.99 -22.51 -14.25
N PHE A 20 2.69 -21.25 -13.93
CA PHE A 20 1.54 -20.50 -14.41
C PHE A 20 1.99 -19.39 -15.34
N LEU A 21 1.32 -19.27 -16.49
CA LEU A 21 1.56 -18.18 -17.42
C LEU A 21 1.15 -16.86 -16.80
N ILE A 22 1.89 -15.81 -17.15
CA ILE A 22 1.48 -14.45 -16.83
C ILE A 22 0.12 -14.16 -17.51
N PRO A 23 -0.85 -13.60 -16.78
CA PRO A 23 -2.17 -13.29 -17.33
C PRO A 23 -2.09 -12.41 -18.59
N ARG A 24 -3.03 -12.62 -19.51
CA ARG A 24 -3.20 -11.74 -20.68
C ARG A 24 -3.89 -10.43 -20.33
N GLU A 25 -4.78 -10.48 -19.33
CA GLU A 25 -5.53 -9.33 -18.83
C GLU A 25 -4.57 -8.24 -18.32
N ILE A 26 -4.69 -7.03 -18.86
CA ILE A 26 -3.70 -5.95 -18.69
C ILE A 26 -3.56 -5.59 -17.21
N LYS A 27 -4.69 -5.32 -16.54
CA LYS A 27 -4.70 -4.90 -15.12
C LYS A 27 -4.02 -5.93 -14.21
N ARG A 28 -4.32 -7.21 -14.44
CA ARG A 28 -3.77 -8.30 -13.63
C ARG A 28 -2.30 -8.57 -13.96
N ARG A 29 -1.94 -8.45 -15.25
CA ARG A 29 -0.56 -8.56 -15.71
C ARG A 29 0.33 -7.50 -15.07
N GLU A 30 -0.12 -6.25 -15.04
CA GLU A 30 0.61 -5.14 -14.40
C GLU A 30 0.84 -5.43 -12.91
N LEU A 31 -0.16 -5.91 -12.18
CA LEU A 31 -0.02 -6.31 -10.78
C LEU A 31 1.02 -7.43 -10.60
N TRP A 32 1.01 -8.44 -11.46
CA TRP A 32 2.02 -9.51 -11.43
C TRP A 32 3.42 -8.97 -11.70
N LEU A 33 3.58 -8.12 -12.70
CA LEU A 33 4.87 -7.52 -13.06
C LEU A 33 5.41 -6.62 -11.95
N ALA A 34 4.55 -5.83 -11.33
CA ALA A 34 4.90 -5.00 -10.18
C ALA A 34 5.41 -5.83 -8.98
N LYS A 35 4.89 -7.05 -8.79
CA LYS A 35 5.33 -7.96 -7.73
C LYS A 35 6.62 -8.71 -8.06
N ILE A 36 6.82 -9.07 -9.33
CA ILE A 36 8.07 -9.71 -9.79
C ILE A 36 9.27 -8.78 -9.65
N ARG A 37 9.07 -7.45 -9.71
CA ARG A 37 10.10 -6.41 -9.47
C ARG A 37 11.37 -6.62 -10.29
N ARG A 38 11.21 -6.97 -11.57
CA ARG A 38 12.34 -7.15 -12.48
C ARG A 38 12.50 -5.91 -13.36
N ASP A 39 13.59 -5.20 -13.17
CA ASP A 39 13.88 -3.98 -13.92
C ASP A 39 14.19 -4.27 -15.39
N LYS A 40 13.75 -3.36 -16.27
CA LYS A 40 14.02 -3.36 -17.72
C LYS A 40 13.71 -4.70 -18.40
N TRP A 41 12.66 -5.39 -17.94
CA TRP A 41 12.27 -6.70 -18.45
C TRP A 41 10.82 -6.73 -18.92
N THR A 42 10.62 -7.29 -20.10
CA THR A 42 9.29 -7.49 -20.69
C THR A 42 8.97 -8.99 -20.68
N PRO A 43 7.82 -9.41 -20.10
CA PRO A 43 7.43 -10.81 -20.14
C PRO A 43 7.15 -11.26 -21.58
N THR A 44 7.74 -12.39 -21.94
CA THR A 44 7.45 -13.11 -23.18
C THR A 44 6.27 -14.06 -23.00
N SER A 45 5.73 -14.60 -24.10
CA SER A 45 4.67 -15.62 -24.07
C SER A 45 5.03 -16.89 -23.27
N GLY A 46 6.33 -17.17 -23.13
CA GLY A 46 6.86 -18.30 -22.36
C GLY A 46 7.11 -18.00 -20.88
N SER A 47 6.98 -16.74 -20.45
CA SER A 47 7.28 -16.29 -19.09
C SER A 47 6.23 -16.80 -18.09
N ARG A 48 6.70 -17.47 -17.04
CA ARG A 48 5.84 -18.16 -16.07
C ARG A 48 6.35 -18.00 -14.65
N LEU A 49 5.42 -17.96 -13.69
CA LEU A 49 5.71 -18.03 -12.25
C LEU A 49 5.39 -19.43 -11.71
N CYS A 50 6.22 -19.95 -10.82
CA CYS A 50 5.91 -21.21 -10.14
C CYS A 50 4.90 -21.03 -9.02
N GLU A 51 4.25 -22.13 -8.63
CA GLU A 51 3.22 -22.16 -7.57
C GLU A 51 3.70 -21.61 -6.22
N ALA A 52 4.99 -21.71 -5.90
CA ALA A 52 5.58 -21.20 -4.66
C ALA A 52 5.46 -19.67 -4.45
N HIS A 53 5.11 -18.92 -5.50
CA HIS A 53 4.89 -17.46 -5.40
C HIS A 53 3.44 -17.08 -5.04
N PHE A 54 2.56 -18.07 -4.89
CA PHE A 54 1.16 -17.88 -4.58
C PHE A 54 0.83 -18.57 -3.26
N GLU A 55 -0.01 -17.92 -2.46
CA GLU A 55 -0.62 -18.56 -1.30
C GLU A 55 -1.62 -19.64 -1.73
N GLU A 56 -1.84 -20.64 -0.87
CA GLU A 56 -2.84 -21.69 -1.10
C GLU A 56 -4.24 -21.09 -1.36
N SER A 57 -4.55 -19.95 -0.70
CA SER A 57 -5.79 -19.19 -0.84
C SER A 57 -6.02 -18.66 -2.28
N ALA A 58 -4.96 -18.51 -3.07
CA ALA A 58 -5.01 -18.00 -4.43
C ALA A 58 -5.46 -19.07 -5.45
N PHE A 59 -5.50 -20.35 -5.04
CA PHE A 59 -5.93 -21.45 -5.89
C PHE A 59 -7.44 -21.72 -5.74
N GLU A 60 -8.04 -22.23 -6.82
CA GLU A 60 -9.39 -22.78 -6.81
C GLU A 60 -9.39 -24.05 -5.95
N GLN A 61 -10.23 -24.09 -4.92
CA GLN A 61 -10.37 -25.24 -4.02
C GLN A 61 -11.41 -26.22 -4.58
N ASN A 62 -11.27 -27.51 -4.25
CA ASN A 62 -12.26 -28.56 -4.53
C ASN A 62 -12.59 -28.76 -6.02
N ARG A 63 -11.61 -28.56 -6.91
CA ARG A 63 -11.78 -28.89 -8.32
C ARG A 63 -11.80 -30.41 -8.50
N ILE A 64 -12.84 -30.93 -9.15
CA ILE A 64 -13.06 -32.35 -9.42
C ILE A 64 -11.85 -32.98 -10.15
N ASP A 65 -11.22 -32.22 -11.05
CA ASP A 65 -10.06 -32.67 -11.84
C ASP A 65 -8.77 -32.83 -11.01
N GLY A 66 -8.72 -32.36 -9.76
CA GLY A 66 -7.49 -32.30 -8.96
C GLY A 66 -6.42 -31.31 -9.48
N TRP A 67 -6.74 -30.53 -10.52
CA TRP A 67 -5.82 -29.57 -11.13
C TRP A 67 -5.74 -28.27 -10.33
N LYS A 68 -4.53 -27.93 -9.84
CA LYS A 68 -4.24 -26.61 -9.26
C LYS A 68 -4.40 -25.51 -10.30
N LYS A 69 -5.46 -24.71 -10.17
CA LYS A 69 -5.76 -23.56 -11.02
C LYS A 69 -5.82 -22.31 -10.17
N LEU A 70 -5.20 -21.24 -10.66
CA LEU A 70 -5.26 -19.94 -9.98
C LEU A 70 -6.64 -19.31 -10.19
N LYS A 71 -7.18 -18.72 -9.12
CA LYS A 71 -8.37 -17.86 -9.18
C LYS A 71 -8.15 -16.70 -10.15
N GLN A 72 -9.23 -16.10 -10.64
CA GLN A 72 -9.15 -14.91 -11.51
C GLN A 72 -8.56 -13.69 -10.79
N THR A 73 -8.71 -13.61 -9.47
CA THR A 73 -8.18 -12.54 -8.62
C THR A 73 -6.79 -12.83 -8.05
N ALA A 74 -6.21 -14.00 -8.34
CA ALA A 74 -4.94 -14.38 -7.74
C ALA A 74 -3.79 -13.47 -8.18
N ILE A 75 -3.06 -12.95 -7.20
CA ILE A 75 -1.88 -12.10 -7.32
C ILE A 75 -0.74 -12.83 -6.59
N PRO A 76 0.49 -12.88 -7.14
CA PRO A 76 1.60 -13.50 -6.45
C PRO A 76 2.01 -12.60 -5.28
N THR A 77 1.97 -13.14 -4.07
CA THR A 77 2.28 -12.41 -2.82
C THR A 77 3.63 -12.82 -2.25
N ILE A 78 4.10 -14.04 -2.53
CA ILE A 78 5.30 -14.61 -1.92
C ILE A 78 6.51 -14.33 -2.81
N PHE A 79 7.29 -13.33 -2.44
CA PHE A 79 8.61 -13.08 -3.01
C PHE A 79 9.59 -12.83 -1.88
N PRO A 80 10.85 -13.32 -1.98
CA PRO A 80 11.87 -12.91 -1.04
C PRO A 80 12.02 -11.39 -1.16
N THR A 81 11.68 -10.66 -0.11
CA THR A 81 12.02 -9.26 -0.02
C THR A 81 13.55 -9.20 -0.03
N VAL A 82 14.10 -8.43 -0.96
CA VAL A 82 15.44 -7.86 -0.78
C VAL A 82 15.33 -6.84 0.36
N GLU A 83 15.01 -7.31 1.57
CA GLU A 83 15.51 -6.60 2.73
C GLU A 83 17.01 -6.63 2.57
N VAL A 84 17.60 -5.44 2.52
CA VAL A 84 19.04 -5.23 2.49
C VAL A 84 19.65 -6.30 3.38
N VAL A 85 20.43 -7.20 2.78
CA VAL A 85 21.12 -8.27 3.50
C VAL A 85 22.10 -7.56 4.44
N GLN A 86 21.63 -7.13 5.60
CA GLN A 86 22.48 -6.90 6.74
C GLN A 86 22.96 -8.29 7.11
N ARG A 87 24.15 -8.63 6.59
CA ARG A 87 24.92 -9.78 7.05
C ARG A 87 25.14 -9.57 8.55
N HIS A 88 24.22 -10.05 9.38
CA HIS A 88 24.45 -10.08 10.81
C HIS A 88 25.41 -11.23 11.09
N LEU A 89 26.70 -10.89 11.18
CA LEU A 89 27.46 -11.38 12.31
C LEU A 89 26.76 -10.83 13.56
N ASN A 90 26.10 -11.73 14.31
CA ASN A 90 25.53 -11.59 15.65
C ASN A 90 24.95 -10.22 16.07
N GLY A 91 23.62 -10.11 16.11
CA GLY A 91 22.95 -9.06 16.87
C GLY A 91 21.43 -9.08 16.68
N LYS A 92 20.68 -9.22 17.79
CA LYS A 92 19.21 -9.19 17.81
C LYS A 92 18.69 -7.90 17.16
N VAL A 93 17.73 -7.99 16.24
CA VAL A 93 17.02 -6.81 15.70
C VAL A 93 15.53 -6.94 15.98
N GLN A 94 14.99 -5.91 16.63
CA GLN A 94 13.55 -5.71 16.80
C GLN A 94 12.99 -5.00 15.57
N ILE A 95 11.93 -5.56 15.00
CA ILE A 95 11.27 -5.04 13.81
C ILE A 95 10.26 -3.96 14.24
N LYS A 96 10.40 -2.74 13.74
CA LYS A 96 9.34 -1.72 13.78
C LYS A 96 8.61 -1.77 12.44
N GLU A 97 7.33 -2.11 12.47
CA GLU A 97 6.44 -1.99 11.32
C GLU A 97 6.30 -0.51 10.93
N GLU A 98 6.79 -0.13 9.75
CA GLU A 98 6.48 1.17 9.16
C GLU A 98 5.64 0.96 7.90
N ALA A 99 4.37 1.39 8.00
CA ALA A 99 3.35 1.22 6.97
C ALA A 99 3.73 1.90 5.64
N PRO A 100 3.26 1.36 4.49
CA PRO A 100 3.57 1.91 3.18
C PRO A 100 3.01 3.33 3.03
N LYS A 101 3.91 4.31 2.86
CA LYS A 101 3.56 5.70 2.57
C LYS A 101 3.08 5.80 1.12
N VAL A 102 1.76 5.73 0.90
CA VAL A 102 1.16 6.23 -0.34
C VAL A 102 1.02 7.75 -0.27
N PRO A 103 1.31 8.51 -1.35
CA PRO A 103 1.10 9.95 -1.34
C PRO A 103 -0.40 10.26 -1.30
N LEU A 104 -0.90 10.74 -0.16
CA LEU A 104 -2.22 11.37 -0.09
C LEU A 104 -2.17 12.67 -0.87
N LEU A 105 -2.83 12.73 -2.03
CA LEU A 105 -3.09 13.98 -2.73
C LEU A 105 -4.06 14.82 -1.87
N GLN A 106 -3.51 15.61 -0.95
CA GLN A 106 -4.27 16.50 -0.08
C GLN A 106 -4.82 17.66 -0.91
N MET A 107 -6.09 17.57 -1.31
CA MET A 107 -6.87 18.72 -1.73
C MET A 107 -7.01 19.67 -0.54
N ARG A 108 -6.38 20.85 -0.65
CA ARG A 108 -6.45 21.90 0.39
C ARG A 108 -7.73 22.70 0.20
N THR A 109 -8.70 22.54 1.10
CA THR A 109 -9.81 23.50 1.25
C THR A 109 -9.67 24.26 2.58
N ARG A 110 -9.89 25.58 2.52
CA ARG A 110 -9.54 26.60 3.54
C ARG A 110 -10.51 26.69 4.73
N ALA A 111 -11.07 25.57 5.20
CA ALA A 111 -12.09 25.61 6.24
C ALA A 111 -11.89 24.48 7.24
N THR A 112 -11.04 24.72 8.25
CA THR A 112 -11.02 24.04 9.56
C THR A 112 -9.78 24.50 10.33
N GLN A 113 -9.79 25.73 10.83
CA GLN A 113 -8.91 26.12 11.95
C GLN A 113 -9.80 26.36 13.16
N VAL A 114 -10.26 25.27 13.76
CA VAL A 114 -10.87 25.28 15.07
C VAL A 114 -10.15 24.22 15.88
N TYR A 115 -9.74 24.62 17.09
CA TYR A 115 -9.31 23.75 18.18
C TYR A 115 -7.82 23.33 18.21
N PHE A 116 -6.98 24.20 18.77
CA PHE A 116 -6.14 23.76 19.88
C PHE A 116 -5.90 24.92 20.85
N ARG A 117 -6.33 24.70 22.10
CA ARG A 117 -6.27 25.60 23.24
C ARG A 117 -5.20 25.08 24.20
N SER A 118 -4.23 25.89 24.56
CA SER A 118 -3.70 25.92 25.93
C SER A 118 -3.03 27.26 26.21
N VAL A 119 -3.35 27.79 27.37
CA VAL A 119 -3.04 29.12 27.88
C VAL A 119 -1.66 29.10 28.54
N SER A 120 -0.84 30.12 28.29
CA SER A 120 0.22 30.55 29.21
C SER A 120 0.38 32.06 29.08
N THR A 121 -0.12 32.75 30.10
CA THR A 121 -0.03 34.18 30.34
C THR A 121 1.41 34.57 30.65
N GLN A 122 1.98 35.46 29.86
CA GLN A 122 3.03 36.36 30.34
C GLN A 122 2.60 37.78 30.02
N THR A 123 2.23 38.45 31.11
CA THR A 123 1.98 39.87 31.22
C THR A 123 3.20 40.64 30.74
N ASN A 124 3.02 41.55 29.79
CA ASN A 124 3.93 42.68 29.71
C ASN A 124 3.13 43.97 29.61
N SER A 125 3.47 44.85 30.53
CA SER A 125 2.79 46.08 30.90
C SER A 125 3.24 47.20 29.98
N SER A 126 2.29 48.01 29.52
CA SER A 126 2.38 49.43 29.10
C SER A 126 1.70 49.64 27.75
N ALA A 127 0.96 50.70 27.46
CA ALA A 127 0.20 51.70 28.21
C ALA A 127 -0.52 52.51 27.12
N ARG A 128 -1.77 52.95 27.38
CA ARG A 128 -2.52 54.04 26.72
C ARG A 128 -3.02 53.75 25.28
N SER A 129 -4.19 54.17 24.81
CA SER A 129 -5.41 54.81 25.34
C SER A 129 -6.39 55.00 24.15
N ALA A 130 -7.67 55.23 24.44
CA ALA A 130 -8.83 55.49 23.55
C ALA A 130 -9.50 54.20 23.01
N GLY A 131 -10.70 53.82 23.45
CA GLY A 131 -11.97 54.57 23.32
C GLY A 131 -12.53 54.24 21.93
N VAL A 132 -13.65 53.53 21.76
CA VAL A 132 -15.01 54.11 21.84
C VAL A 132 -16.06 53.03 21.53
N GLN A 133 -17.11 53.05 22.36
CA GLN A 133 -18.54 52.71 22.17
C GLN A 133 -19.03 51.35 21.62
N VAL A 134 -19.91 50.80 22.46
CA VAL A 134 -20.94 49.79 22.28
C VAL A 134 -21.91 50.07 21.12
N ASN A 135 -22.44 49.00 20.53
CA ASN A 135 -23.86 48.98 20.13
C ASN A 135 -24.42 47.56 20.23
N LEU A 136 -25.57 47.46 20.89
CA LEU A 136 -26.32 46.26 21.23
C LEU A 136 -27.74 46.48 20.71
N GLU A 137 -28.14 45.85 19.60
CA GLU A 137 -29.54 45.69 19.17
C GLU A 137 -29.63 44.37 18.37
N LEU A 138 -30.26 43.31 18.85
CA LEU A 138 -31.69 42.98 19.00
C LEU A 138 -32.43 42.61 17.69
N LEU A 139 -32.97 41.37 17.73
CA LEU A 139 -34.14 40.84 16.99
C LEU A 139 -33.93 40.56 15.49
N GLY A 140 -34.49 39.51 14.88
CA GLY A 140 -35.39 38.43 15.24
C GLY A 140 -35.31 37.40 14.09
N SER A 141 -35.46 36.10 14.37
CA SER A 141 -36.70 35.32 14.15
C SER A 141 -37.34 35.46 12.77
N GLN A 142 -37.89 34.34 12.30
CA GLN A 142 -38.65 34.05 11.08
C GLN A 142 -37.82 33.94 9.79
N TYR A 143 -37.84 32.82 9.05
CA TYR A 143 -39.01 32.01 8.69
C TYR A 143 -38.69 30.51 8.53
N ALA A 144 -39.61 29.69 9.02
CA ALA A 144 -39.87 28.35 8.56
C ALA A 144 -40.73 28.38 7.29
N ARG A 145 -40.46 27.48 6.36
CA ARG A 145 -41.44 26.64 5.64
C ARG A 145 -40.71 25.58 4.82
#